data_AF-A0A2H0KEW5-F1
#
_entry.id   AF-A0A2H0KEW5-F1
#
_cell.length_a   1.000
_cell.length_b   1.000
_cell.length_c   1.000
_cell.angle_alpha   90.00
_cell.angle_beta   90.00
_cell.angle_gamma   90.00
#
_symmetry.space_group_name_H-M   'P 1'
#
loop_
_entity.id
_entity.type
_entity.pdbx_description
1 polymer ?
#
loop_
_entity_poly.entity_id
_entity_poly.type
_entity_poly.pdbx_seq_one_letter_code
_entity_poly.pdbx_strand_id
1 'polypeptide(L)'
;AADNSRVVVICVKPKNIGFIIDELKDILLTQKPLLITIAAGTPIEAIEKLIGEHVAVVRAMPNLPALIGAGATGLYANGLVSEHEQDIAESIFRSVGITTWVSHEKELDIITALSGSGPAYIFYLMEAMEQAAID
;
A
#
# COMPACT_ATOMS: atom_id res chain seq x y z
N ALA A 1 -0.62 -6.70 19.49
CA ALA A 1 -1.63 -6.34 18.47
C ALA A 1 -1.53 -7.23 17.22
N ALA A 2 -0.32 -7.58 16.77
CA ALA A 2 -0.13 -8.49 15.63
C ALA A 2 -0.20 -9.99 15.98
N ASP A 3 -0.20 -10.38 17.26
CA ASP A 3 -0.28 -11.79 17.66
C ASP A 3 -1.52 -12.49 17.09
N ASN A 4 -1.31 -13.67 16.51
CA ASN A 4 -2.33 -14.50 15.84
C ASN A 4 -3.00 -13.83 14.63
N SER A 5 -2.43 -12.75 14.10
CA SER A 5 -2.93 -12.11 12.88
C SER A 5 -2.43 -12.88 11.66
N ARG A 6 -3.34 -13.19 10.72
CA ARG A 6 -2.99 -13.80 9.42
C ARG A 6 -2.52 -12.77 8.39
N VAL A 7 -2.89 -11.50 8.59
CA VAL A 7 -2.51 -10.36 7.77
C VAL A 7 -2.06 -9.24 8.69
N VAL A 8 -0.93 -8.60 8.38
CA VAL A 8 -0.43 -7.42 9.09
C VAL A 8 -0.31 -6.28 8.08
N VAL A 9 -0.98 -5.16 8.36
CA VAL A 9 -0.92 -3.96 7.50
C VAL A 9 -0.11 -2.87 8.18
N ILE A 10 1.02 -2.49 7.59
CA ILE A 10 1.88 -1.40 8.05
C ILE A 10 1.46 -0.09 7.38
N CYS A 11 0.89 0.80 8.19
CA CYS A 11 0.41 2.13 7.77
C CYS A 11 1.16 3.28 8.47
N VAL A 12 2.45 3.11 8.76
CA VAL A 12 3.28 4.16 9.37
C VAL A 12 4.06 4.95 8.33
N LYS A 13 4.61 6.10 8.73
CA LYS A 13 5.53 6.87 7.88
C LYS A 13 6.76 6.02 7.50
N PRO A 14 7.32 6.16 6.29
CA PRO A 14 8.46 5.36 5.83
C PRO A 14 9.64 5.29 6.81
N LYS A 15 9.99 6.43 7.41
CA LYS A 15 11.07 6.54 8.40
C LYS A 15 10.88 5.69 9.67
N ASN A 16 9.66 5.23 9.95
CA ASN A 16 9.34 4.42 11.13
C ASN A 16 9.32 2.91 10.82
N ILE A 17 9.41 2.49 9.55
CA ILE A 17 9.25 1.08 9.17
C ILE A 17 10.31 0.20 9.83
N GLY A 18 11.56 0.63 9.83
CA GLY A 18 12.64 -0.14 10.47
C GLY A 18 12.32 -0.50 11.91
N PHE A 19 11.91 0.50 12.70
CA PHE A 19 11.50 0.30 14.09
C PHE A 19 10.30 -0.66 14.23
N ILE A 20 9.26 -0.49 13.42
CA ILE A 20 8.06 -1.36 13.47
C ILE A 20 8.39 -2.80 13.06
N ILE A 21 9.23 -2.96 12.04
CA ILE A 21 9.65 -4.27 11.57
C ILE A 21 10.49 -4.99 12.63
N ASP A 22 11.39 -4.28 13.33
CA ASP A 22 12.15 -4.84 14.44
C ASP A 22 11.23 -5.27 15.60
N GLU A 23 10.24 -4.46 15.95
CA GLU A 23 9.26 -4.78 16.99
C GLU A 23 8.40 -6.01 16.65
N LEU A 24 8.12 -6.22 15.36
CA LEU A 24 7.27 -7.33 14.87
C LEU A 24 8.08 -8.54 14.40
N LYS A 25 9.40 -8.50 14.45
CA LYS A 25 10.29 -9.46 13.79
C LYS A 25 9.99 -10.91 14.17
N ASP A 26 9.85 -11.18 15.45
CA ASP A 26 9.57 -12.54 15.95
C ASP A 26 8.23 -13.06 15.43
N ILE A 27 7.19 -12.22 15.41
CA ILE A 27 5.87 -12.57 14.88
C ILE A 27 5.96 -12.85 13.38
N LEU A 28 6.62 -11.96 12.62
CA LEU A 28 6.77 -12.08 11.17
C LEU A 28 7.52 -13.36 10.78
N LEU A 29 8.54 -13.75 11.54
CA LEU A 29 9.34 -14.93 11.25
C LEU A 29 8.70 -16.25 11.70
N THR A 30 7.98 -16.23 12.83
CA THR A 30 7.38 -17.45 13.42
C THR A 30 6.01 -17.77 12.84
N GLN A 31 5.14 -16.76 12.72
CA GLN A 31 3.75 -16.94 12.25
C GLN A 31 3.64 -16.76 10.73
N LYS A 32 4.59 -16.05 10.11
CA LYS A 32 4.63 -15.76 8.67
C LYS A 32 3.29 -15.25 8.11
N PRO A 33 2.72 -14.18 8.70
CA PRO A 33 1.52 -13.57 8.13
C PRO A 33 1.82 -12.93 6.77
N LEU A 34 0.77 -12.69 6.00
CA LEU A 34 0.85 -11.80 4.85
C LEU A 34 1.13 -10.38 5.33
N LEU A 35 2.28 -9.82 4.96
CA LEU A 35 2.65 -8.45 5.28
C LEU A 35 2.22 -7.52 4.15
N ILE A 36 1.36 -6.55 4.46
CA ILE A 36 0.96 -5.50 3.53
C ILE A 36 1.55 -4.17 4.02
N THR A 37 2.13 -3.37 3.14
CA THR A 37 2.59 -2.01 3.48
C THR A 37 2.05 -0.98 2.50
N ILE A 38 1.64 0.18 3.02
CA ILE A 38 1.22 1.33 2.21
C ILE A 38 2.28 2.44 2.14
N ALA A 39 3.50 2.13 2.58
CA ALA A 39 4.54 3.14 2.67
C ALA A 39 5.19 3.46 1.32
N ALA A 40 4.96 4.69 0.87
CA ALA A 40 5.61 5.25 -0.30
C ALA A 40 7.14 5.27 -0.12
N GLY A 41 7.88 4.95 -1.19
CA GLY A 41 9.34 5.01 -1.20
C GLY A 41 10.07 3.95 -0.35
N THR A 42 9.39 2.92 0.15
CA THR A 42 10.02 1.77 0.82
C THR A 42 9.86 0.51 -0.03
N PRO A 43 10.83 0.18 -0.89
CA PRO A 43 10.72 -1.00 -1.74
C PRO A 43 10.73 -2.30 -0.93
N ILE A 44 10.22 -3.39 -1.49
CA ILE A 44 10.20 -4.69 -0.82
C ILE A 44 11.62 -5.11 -0.43
N GLU A 45 12.61 -4.85 -1.29
CA GLU A 45 14.03 -5.10 -1.00
C GLU A 45 14.48 -4.43 0.32
N ALA A 46 13.96 -3.24 0.64
CA ALA A 46 14.29 -2.56 1.89
C ALA A 46 13.66 -3.26 3.11
N ILE A 47 12.50 -3.90 2.94
CA ILE A 47 11.84 -4.70 3.98
C ILE A 47 12.58 -6.04 4.15
N GLU A 48 12.91 -6.71 3.04
CA GLU A 48 13.67 -7.96 3.03
C GLU A 48 15.04 -7.79 3.67
N LYS A 49 15.70 -6.63 3.55
CA LYS A 49 16.94 -6.34 4.29
C LYS A 49 16.78 -6.31 5.82
N LEU A 50 15.58 -6.06 6.33
CA LEU A 50 15.31 -5.97 7.77
C LEU A 50 14.87 -7.31 8.37
N ILE A 51 14.05 -8.07 7.65
CA ILE A 51 13.45 -9.35 8.13
C ILE A 51 13.89 -10.60 7.36
N GLY A 52 14.68 -10.45 6.30
CA GLY A 52 15.04 -11.53 5.39
C GLY A 52 13.97 -11.84 4.34
N GLU A 53 14.35 -12.66 3.36
CA GLU A 53 13.50 -13.09 2.24
C GLU A 53 12.65 -14.32 2.62
N HIS A 54 11.90 -14.20 3.72
CA HIS A 54 11.14 -15.33 4.30
C HIS A 54 9.66 -15.02 4.52
N VAL A 55 9.24 -13.80 4.22
CA VAL A 55 7.89 -13.28 4.50
C VAL A 55 7.23 -12.87 3.19
N ALA A 56 5.96 -13.25 3.02
CA ALA A 56 5.12 -12.81 1.93
C ALA A 56 4.81 -11.32 2.10
N VAL A 57 5.23 -10.49 1.13
CA VAL A 57 5.08 -9.04 1.19
C VAL A 57 4.30 -8.53 -0.01
N VAL A 58 3.25 -7.75 0.27
CA VAL A 58 2.53 -6.94 -0.71
C VAL A 58 2.78 -5.46 -0.40
N ARG A 59 3.23 -4.71 -1.41
CA ARG A 59 3.17 -3.25 -1.39
C ARG A 59 1.87 -2.80 -2.04
N ALA A 60 1.20 -1.87 -1.37
CA ALA A 60 0.00 -1.24 -1.85
C ALA A 60 0.18 0.27 -1.90
N MET A 61 -0.28 0.94 -2.97
CA MET A 61 -0.25 2.39 -3.09
C MET A 61 -1.66 2.94 -3.22
N PRO A 62 -2.42 3.02 -2.10
CA PRO A 62 -3.74 3.64 -2.09
C PRO A 62 -3.61 5.17 -2.15
N ASN A 63 -4.74 5.85 -2.35
CA ASN A 63 -4.83 7.30 -2.36
C ASN A 63 -5.94 7.83 -1.43
N LEU A 64 -6.00 9.16 -1.26
CA LEU A 64 -6.89 9.83 -0.31
C LEU A 64 -8.40 9.47 -0.48
N PRO A 65 -8.97 9.36 -1.70
CA PRO A 65 -10.37 8.98 -1.90
C PRO A 65 -10.76 7.59 -1.36
N ALA A 66 -9.82 6.75 -0.94
CA ALA A 66 -10.12 5.50 -0.24
C ALA A 66 -10.98 5.73 1.03
N LEU A 67 -10.86 6.91 1.66
CA LEU A 67 -11.68 7.29 2.84
C LEU A 67 -13.19 7.35 2.55
N ILE A 68 -13.57 7.47 1.28
CA ILE A 68 -14.97 7.52 0.83
C ILE A 68 -15.33 6.36 -0.10
N GLY A 69 -14.50 5.32 -0.16
CA GLY A 69 -14.71 4.15 -1.02
C GLY A 69 -14.46 4.40 -2.51
N ALA A 70 -13.85 5.53 -2.89
CA ALA A 70 -13.57 5.91 -4.27
C ALA A 70 -12.06 5.88 -4.58
N GLY A 71 -11.30 5.09 -3.83
CA GLY A 71 -9.85 4.99 -3.96
C GLY A 71 -9.40 4.32 -5.25
N ALA A 72 -8.10 4.46 -5.54
CA ALA A 72 -7.40 3.70 -6.56
C ALA A 72 -6.08 3.21 -5.98
N THR A 73 -5.89 1.89 -5.95
CA THR A 73 -4.73 1.25 -5.31
C THR A 73 -3.94 0.42 -6.30
N GLY A 74 -2.64 0.70 -6.43
CA GLY A 74 -1.70 -0.20 -7.10
C GLY A 74 -1.17 -1.26 -6.15
N LEU A 75 -1.01 -2.50 -6.60
CA LEU A 75 -0.55 -3.64 -5.81
C LEU A 75 0.65 -4.32 -6.48
N TYR A 76 1.67 -4.64 -5.70
CA TYR A 76 2.82 -5.44 -6.12
C TYR A 76 3.16 -6.45 -5.02
N ALA A 77 3.53 -7.66 -5.40
CA ALA A 77 3.87 -8.75 -4.48
C ALA A 77 5.29 -9.27 -4.76
N ASN A 78 5.98 -9.73 -3.72
CA ASN A 78 7.18 -10.56 -3.93
C ASN A 78 6.80 -11.99 -4.31
N GLY A 79 7.79 -12.78 -4.72
CA GLY A 79 7.60 -14.16 -5.18
C GLY A 79 7.16 -15.16 -4.10
N LEU A 80 7.01 -14.72 -2.85
CA LEU A 80 6.56 -15.56 -1.73
C LEU A 80 5.04 -15.47 -1.51
N VAL A 81 4.37 -14.47 -2.07
CA VAL A 81 2.92 -14.30 -1.94
C VAL A 81 2.21 -15.32 -2.83
N SER A 82 1.38 -16.17 -2.22
CA SER A 82 0.52 -17.12 -2.93
C SER A 82 -0.66 -16.42 -3.63
N GLU A 83 -1.29 -17.09 -4.59
CA GLU A 83 -2.52 -16.59 -5.25
C GLU A 83 -3.62 -16.26 -4.22
N HIS A 84 -3.79 -17.12 -3.20
CA HIS A 84 -4.76 -16.88 -2.13
C HIS A 84 -4.46 -15.61 -1.32
N GLU A 85 -3.18 -15.32 -1.08
CA GLU A 85 -2.77 -14.10 -0.38
C GLU A 85 -2.89 -12.86 -1.27
N GLN A 86 -2.69 -12.99 -2.58
CA GLN A 86 -3.02 -11.93 -3.54
C GLN A 86 -4.53 -11.62 -3.49
N ASP A 87 -5.39 -12.64 -3.53
CA ASP A 87 -6.84 -12.45 -3.43
C ASP A 87 -7.25 -11.74 -2.11
N ILE A 88 -6.60 -12.08 -1.00
CA ILE A 88 -6.83 -11.42 0.30
C ILE A 88 -6.41 -9.95 0.22
N ALA A 89 -5.20 -9.65 -0.24
CA ALA A 89 -4.73 -8.28 -0.37
C ALA A 89 -5.62 -7.45 -1.29
N GLU A 90 -5.99 -8.00 -2.45
CA GLU A 90 -6.88 -7.35 -3.40
C GLU A 90 -8.26 -7.10 -2.78
N SER A 91 -8.84 -8.08 -2.08
CA SER A 91 -10.14 -7.94 -1.42
C SER A 91 -10.15 -6.81 -0.39
N ILE A 92 -9.07 -6.63 0.36
CA ILE A 92 -8.92 -5.53 1.32
C ILE A 92 -9.01 -4.19 0.59
N PHE A 93 -8.24 -3.97 -0.47
CA PHE A 93 -8.22 -2.67 -1.15
C PHE A 93 -9.42 -2.44 -2.07
N ARG A 94 -10.05 -3.50 -2.58
CA ARG A 94 -11.31 -3.41 -3.33
C ARG A 94 -12.49 -2.93 -2.49
N SER A 95 -12.42 -3.12 -1.17
CA SER A 95 -13.43 -2.59 -0.25
C SER A 95 -13.45 -1.06 -0.19
N VAL A 96 -12.37 -0.39 -0.63
CA VAL A 96 -12.20 1.06 -0.59
C VAL A 96 -11.98 1.71 -1.97
N GLY A 97 -12.14 0.96 -3.06
CA GLY A 97 -12.00 1.50 -4.41
C GLY A 97 -11.56 0.48 -5.45
N ILE A 98 -11.00 0.97 -6.56
CA ILE A 98 -10.45 0.11 -7.62
C ILE A 98 -9.02 -0.34 -7.27
N THR A 99 -8.63 -1.51 -7.75
CA THR A 99 -7.30 -2.10 -7.53
C THR A 99 -6.69 -2.55 -8.85
N THR A 100 -5.37 -2.45 -8.96
CA THR A 100 -4.63 -3.01 -10.10
C THR A 100 -3.33 -3.65 -9.62
N TRP A 101 -3.06 -4.87 -10.07
CA TRP A 101 -1.76 -5.51 -9.89
C TRP A 101 -0.78 -5.00 -10.95
N VAL A 102 0.46 -4.77 -10.55
CA VAL A 102 1.56 -4.42 -11.46
C VAL A 102 2.58 -5.54 -11.54
N SER A 103 3.25 -5.69 -12.68
CA SER A 103 4.24 -6.75 -12.89
C SER A 103 5.61 -6.41 -12.32
N HIS A 104 5.94 -5.12 -12.22
CA HIS A 104 7.19 -4.65 -11.65
C HIS A 104 6.93 -3.62 -10.56
N GLU A 105 7.67 -3.71 -9.46
CA GLU A 105 7.51 -2.82 -8.31
C GLU A 105 7.58 -1.33 -8.67
N LYS A 106 8.49 -0.97 -9.60
CA LYS A 106 8.68 0.40 -10.10
C LYS A 106 7.43 1.02 -10.72
N GLU A 107 6.47 0.20 -11.17
CA GLU A 107 5.21 0.69 -11.75
C GLU A 107 4.30 1.27 -10.66
N LEU A 108 4.52 0.92 -9.38
CA LEU A 108 3.83 1.56 -8.25
C LEU A 108 4.16 3.05 -8.14
N ASP A 109 5.35 3.49 -8.56
CA ASP A 109 5.71 4.91 -8.56
C ASP A 109 4.86 5.69 -9.58
N ILE A 110 4.57 5.07 -10.73
CA ILE A 110 3.68 5.64 -11.77
C ILE A 110 2.26 5.74 -11.23
N ILE A 111 1.76 4.68 -10.59
CA ILE A 111 0.43 4.70 -9.96
C ILE A 111 0.38 5.79 -8.90
N THR A 112 1.38 5.88 -8.02
CA THR A 112 1.42 6.90 -6.97
C THR A 112 1.41 8.32 -7.55
N ALA A 113 2.19 8.56 -8.61
CA ALA A 113 2.23 9.87 -9.26
C ALA A 113 0.87 10.25 -9.86
N LEU A 114 0.16 9.29 -10.45
CA LEU A 114 -1.14 9.53 -11.07
C LEU A 114 -2.29 9.55 -10.06
N SER A 115 -2.48 8.48 -9.28
CA SER A 115 -3.61 8.32 -8.37
C SER A 115 -3.42 9.08 -7.06
N GLY A 116 -2.17 9.26 -6.60
CA GLY A 116 -1.86 10.01 -5.38
C GLY A 116 -2.04 11.51 -5.57
N SER A 117 -1.52 12.07 -6.68
CA SER A 117 -1.67 13.50 -7.00
C SER A 117 -2.95 13.83 -7.77
N GLY A 118 -3.56 12.85 -8.46
CA GLY A 118 -4.76 13.03 -9.27
C GLY A 118 -5.91 13.78 -8.57
N PRO A 119 -6.30 13.42 -7.34
CA PRO A 119 -7.33 14.14 -6.59
C PRO A 119 -7.02 15.63 -6.44
N ALA A 120 -5.75 16.01 -6.21
CA ALA A 120 -5.37 17.41 -6.08
C ALA A 120 -5.56 18.21 -7.38
N TYR A 121 -5.32 17.59 -8.54
CA TYR A 121 -5.57 18.23 -9.83
C TYR A 121 -7.06 18.50 -10.05
N ILE A 122 -7.91 17.55 -9.65
CA ILE A 122 -9.36 17.68 -9.74
C ILE A 122 -9.88 18.74 -8.75
N PHE A 123 -9.36 18.77 -7.52
CA PHE A 123 -9.70 19.80 -6.55
C PHE A 123 -9.32 21.20 -7.05
N TYR A 124 -8.13 21.33 -7.64
CA TYR A 124 -7.70 22.61 -8.20
C TYR A 124 -8.56 23.06 -9.39
N LEU A 125 -8.99 22.14 -10.26
CA LEU A 125 -9.93 22.45 -11.32
C LEU A 125 -11.28 22.92 -10.77
N MET A 126 -11.80 22.26 -9.74
CA MET A 126 -13.05 22.66 -9.07
C MET A 126 -12.93 24.06 -8.48
N GLU A 127 -11.84 24.36 -7.75
CA GLU A 127 -11.56 25.68 -7.18
C GLU A 127 -11.52 26.77 -8.28
N ALA A 128 -10.87 26.49 -9.42
CA ALA A 128 -10.81 27.43 -10.54
C ALA A 128 -12.20 27.68 -11.18
N MET A 129 -13.04 26.65 -11.28
CA MET A 129 -14.41 26.78 -11.78
C MET A 129 -15.31 27.57 -10.82
N GLU A 130 -15.16 27.35 -9.51
CA GLU A 130 -15.88 28.09 -8.47
C GLU A 130 -15.53 29.58 -8.53
N GLN A 131 -14.23 29.91 -8.66
CA GLN A 131 -13.78 31.30 -8.79
C GLN A 131 -14.38 31.97 -10.03
N ALA A 132 -14.34 31.30 -11.18
CA ALA A 132 -14.87 31.82 -12.44
C ALA A 132 -16.40 32.01 -12.46
N ALA A 133 -17.13 31.38 -11.53
CA ALA A 133 -18.58 31.55 -11.42
C ALA A 133 -18.97 32.75 -10.52
N ILE A 134 -18.06 33.19 -9.65
CA ILE A 134 -18.26 34.34 -8.76
C ILE A 134 -17.85 35.65 -9.44
N ASP A 135 -16.81 35.59 -10.29
CA ASP A 135 -16.31 36.70 -11.10
C ASP A 135 -17.30 37.14 -12.21
#